data_AF-A0A948D7Y5-F1
#
_entry.id   AF-A0A948D7Y5-F1
#
_cell.length_a   1.000
_cell.length_b   1.000
_cell.length_c   1.000
_cell.angle_alpha   90.00
_cell.angle_beta   90.00
_cell.angle_gamma   90.00
#
_symmetry.space_group_name_H-M   'P 1'
#
loop_
_entity.id
_entity.type
_entity.pdbx_description
1 polymer ?
#
loop_
_entity_poly.entity_id
_entity_poly.type
_entity_poly.pdbx_seq_one_letter_code
_entity_poly.pdbx_strand_id
1 'polypeptide(L)'
;MNNENYNEQNKNLIKNLDEFIQKVDKMKKQDKIDLSSDQDLSIAIMNLVSLEEHFFFTAEKTNKLEYFDLLQEVRAMRGELLKKIVKEPEGEVWCISKHLLAASMRLMEVGTKQLGMGKKDEARDLFDKAYNLYSLFWGLNMKLINTENIKKIDDNALNAHDTAKKGFIGKLGELVKKAINCCIE
;
A
#
# COMPACT_ATOMS: atom_id res chain seq x y z
N MET A 1 27.30 20.05 -15.72
CA MET A 1 27.60 18.66 -15.32
C MET A 1 26.36 17.85 -15.68
N ASN A 2 26.26 17.45 -16.94
CA ASN A 2 24.99 17.27 -17.65
C ASN A 2 24.94 15.90 -18.34
N ASN A 3 23.75 15.29 -18.32
CA ASN A 3 23.27 14.15 -19.11
C ASN A 3 23.71 12.70 -18.82
N GLU A 4 24.91 12.42 -18.29
CA GLU A 4 25.33 11.01 -18.10
C GLU A 4 24.72 10.36 -16.84
N ASN A 5 24.77 11.02 -15.68
CA ASN A 5 24.20 10.51 -14.41
C ASN A 5 22.66 10.33 -14.44
N TYR A 6 21.95 11.17 -15.20
CA TYR A 6 20.48 11.10 -15.31
C TYR A 6 20.03 9.90 -16.15
N ASN A 7 20.84 9.52 -17.15
CA ASN A 7 20.60 8.35 -17.98
C ASN A 7 20.92 7.04 -17.25
N GLU A 8 21.96 7.01 -16.40
CA GLU A 8 22.31 5.83 -15.60
C GLU A 8 21.27 5.52 -14.51
N GLN A 9 20.77 6.54 -13.80
CA GLN A 9 19.67 6.35 -12.84
C GLN A 9 18.40 5.84 -13.53
N ASN A 10 18.01 6.40 -14.67
CA ASN A 10 16.83 5.92 -15.40
C ASN A 10 17.02 4.50 -15.96
N LYS A 11 18.22 4.14 -16.41
CA LYS A 11 18.53 2.79 -16.92
C LYS A 11 18.51 1.74 -15.81
N ASN A 12 19.02 2.07 -14.62
CA ASN A 12 18.89 1.23 -13.43
C ASN A 12 17.44 1.10 -12.95
N LEU A 13 16.64 2.17 -13.03
CA LEU A 13 15.22 2.14 -12.68
C LEU A 13 14.35 1.34 -13.67
N ILE A 14 14.62 1.41 -14.98
CA ILE A 14 13.91 0.61 -15.99
C ILE A 14 14.26 -0.86 -15.82
N LYS A 15 15.53 -1.17 -15.55
CA LYS A 15 15.97 -2.54 -15.26
C LYS A 15 15.26 -3.13 -14.02
N ASN A 16 15.11 -2.34 -12.95
CA ASN A 16 14.33 -2.74 -11.77
C ASN A 16 12.84 -2.97 -12.06
N LEU A 17 12.25 -2.19 -12.97
CA LEU A 17 10.85 -2.33 -13.40
C LEU A 17 10.63 -3.64 -14.17
N ASP A 18 11.52 -3.93 -15.12
CA ASP A 18 11.43 -5.11 -15.97
C ASP A 18 11.75 -6.39 -15.18
N GLU A 19 12.77 -6.36 -14.32
CA GLU A 19 13.06 -7.46 -13.38
C GLU A 19 11.87 -7.71 -12.44
N PHE A 20 11.16 -6.66 -12.01
CA PHE A 20 9.96 -6.82 -11.22
C PHE A 20 8.80 -7.43 -12.03
N ILE A 21 8.48 -6.92 -13.21
CA ILE A 21 7.42 -7.50 -14.07
C ILE A 21 7.73 -8.97 -14.33
N GLN A 22 8.99 -9.30 -14.61
CA GLN A 22 9.43 -10.68 -14.76
C GLN A 22 9.28 -11.50 -13.47
N LYS A 23 9.55 -10.91 -12.30
CA LYS A 23 9.35 -11.56 -10.99
C LYS A 23 7.87 -11.81 -10.74
N VAL A 24 6.99 -10.84 -11.00
CA VAL A 24 5.53 -11.00 -10.91
C VAL A 24 5.05 -12.08 -11.85
N ASP A 25 5.43 -12.02 -13.12
CA ASP A 25 5.05 -13.00 -14.14
C ASP A 25 5.54 -14.40 -13.76
N LYS A 26 6.75 -14.51 -13.20
CA LYS A 26 7.30 -15.77 -12.72
C LYS A 26 6.56 -16.29 -11.49
N MET A 27 6.16 -15.41 -10.57
CA MET A 27 5.38 -15.79 -9.38
C MET A 27 3.95 -16.21 -9.73
N LYS A 28 3.31 -15.50 -10.68
CA LYS A 28 2.01 -15.86 -11.27
C LYS A 28 2.08 -17.21 -11.98
N LYS A 29 3.09 -17.44 -12.83
CA LYS A 29 3.29 -18.70 -13.57
C LYS A 29 3.66 -19.91 -12.70
N GLN A 30 4.07 -19.68 -11.44
CA GLN A 30 4.41 -20.74 -10.50
C GLN A 30 3.26 -21.08 -9.54
N ASP A 31 2.05 -20.54 -9.74
CA ASP A 31 0.86 -20.72 -8.87
C ASP A 31 1.10 -20.34 -7.41
N LYS A 32 2.10 -19.49 -7.12
CA LYS A 32 2.47 -19.16 -5.73
C LYS A 32 1.73 -17.96 -5.15
N ILE A 33 1.16 -17.09 -6.00
CA ILE A 33 0.45 -15.87 -5.60
C ILE A 33 -0.72 -15.62 -6.55
N ASP A 34 -1.93 -15.62 -6.01
CA ASP A 34 -3.12 -15.08 -6.68
C ASP A 34 -3.29 -13.61 -6.28
N LEU A 35 -2.70 -12.73 -7.10
CA LEU A 35 -2.70 -11.29 -6.84
C LEU A 35 -4.10 -10.65 -6.95
N SER A 36 -5.06 -11.30 -7.62
CA SER A 36 -6.44 -10.80 -7.70
C SER A 36 -7.14 -11.05 -6.37
N SER A 37 -7.15 -12.30 -5.91
CA SER A 37 -7.74 -12.66 -4.61
C SER A 37 -7.04 -11.97 -3.44
N ASP A 38 -5.71 -11.84 -3.48
CA ASP A 38 -4.97 -11.13 -2.43
C ASP A 38 -5.31 -9.63 -2.41
N GLN A 39 -5.65 -9.04 -3.55
CA GLN A 39 -6.13 -7.66 -3.63
C GLN A 39 -7.45 -7.48 -2.90
N ASP A 40 -8.45 -8.30 -3.21
CA ASP A 40 -9.75 -8.25 -2.53
C ASP A 40 -9.59 -8.50 -1.03
N LEU A 41 -8.73 -9.45 -0.66
CA LEU A 41 -8.40 -9.73 0.73
C LEU A 41 -7.76 -8.53 1.43
N SER A 42 -6.89 -7.77 0.75
CA SER A 42 -6.30 -6.55 1.30
C SER A 42 -7.35 -5.47 1.59
N ILE A 43 -8.39 -5.36 0.74
CA ILE A 43 -9.51 -4.44 0.96
C ILE A 43 -10.39 -4.93 2.12
N ALA A 44 -10.64 -6.23 2.23
CA ALA A 44 -11.34 -6.80 3.39
C ALA A 44 -10.60 -6.49 4.69
N ILE A 45 -9.26 -6.61 4.70
CA ILE A 45 -8.42 -6.24 5.87
C ILE A 45 -8.53 -4.75 6.20
N MET A 46 -8.52 -3.86 5.21
CA MET A 46 -8.76 -2.43 5.42
C MET A 46 -10.10 -2.19 6.13
N ASN A 47 -11.16 -2.83 5.64
CA ASN A 47 -12.50 -2.72 6.24
C ASN A 47 -12.56 -3.24 7.68
N LEU A 48 -11.84 -4.33 7.99
CA LEU A 48 -11.73 -4.82 9.37
C LEU A 48 -11.01 -3.82 10.28
N VAL A 49 -9.95 -3.15 9.81
CA VAL A 49 -9.32 -2.04 10.57
C VAL A 49 -10.34 -0.93 10.84
N SER A 50 -11.13 -0.55 9.84
CA SER A 50 -12.19 0.46 10.00
C SER A 50 -13.27 0.01 11.01
N LEU A 51 -13.60 -1.28 11.06
CA LEU A 51 -14.52 -1.83 12.07
C LEU A 51 -13.94 -1.78 13.49
N GLU A 52 -12.65 -2.10 13.67
CA GLU A 52 -11.96 -1.93 14.98
C GLU A 52 -12.13 -0.49 15.48
N GLU A 53 -11.90 0.50 14.60
CA GLU A 53 -12.04 1.92 14.94
C GLU A 53 -13.51 2.30 15.27
N HIS A 54 -14.47 1.78 14.50
CA HIS A 54 -15.90 2.04 14.77
C HIS A 54 -16.35 1.48 16.11
N PHE A 55 -15.92 0.26 16.46
CA PHE A 55 -16.24 -0.33 17.76
C PHE A 55 -15.61 0.43 18.91
N PHE A 56 -14.35 0.85 18.77
CA PHE A 56 -13.69 1.72 19.74
C PHE A 56 -14.50 3.01 19.99
N PHE A 57 -14.82 3.76 18.93
CA PHE A 57 -15.59 5.00 19.08
C PHE A 57 -17.00 4.76 19.61
N THR A 58 -17.64 3.63 19.27
CA THR A 58 -18.98 3.30 19.74
C THR A 58 -18.96 2.98 21.24
N ALA A 59 -17.97 2.22 21.71
CA ALA A 59 -17.76 1.95 23.13
C ALA A 59 -17.64 3.26 23.92
N GLU A 60 -16.75 4.16 23.48
CA GLU A 60 -16.52 5.46 24.12
C GLU A 60 -17.75 6.38 24.09
N LYS A 61 -18.46 6.45 22.94
CA LYS A 61 -19.64 7.32 22.81
C LYS A 61 -20.84 6.84 23.60
N THR A 62 -20.97 5.53 23.79
CA THR A 62 -22.16 4.92 24.41
C THR A 62 -21.90 4.42 25.83
N ASN A 63 -20.64 4.39 26.28
CA ASN A 63 -20.16 3.77 27.51
C ASN A 63 -20.53 2.28 27.64
N LYS A 64 -20.71 1.59 26.51
CA LYS A 64 -21.03 0.15 26.46
C LYS A 64 -19.77 -0.64 26.17
N LEU A 65 -19.24 -1.32 27.19
CA LEU A 65 -17.96 -2.01 27.11
C LEU A 65 -17.98 -3.25 26.21
N GLU A 66 -19.17 -3.80 25.91
CA GLU A 66 -19.33 -4.98 25.04
C GLU A 66 -18.83 -4.73 23.61
N TYR A 67 -18.76 -3.46 23.18
CA TYR A 67 -18.15 -3.11 21.90
C TYR A 67 -16.63 -3.36 21.87
N PHE A 68 -15.95 -3.36 23.02
CA PHE A 68 -14.54 -3.76 23.08
C PHE A 68 -14.36 -5.27 22.85
N ASP A 69 -15.32 -6.10 23.24
CA ASP A 69 -15.29 -7.53 22.93
C ASP A 69 -15.43 -7.75 21.42
N LEU A 70 -16.37 -7.06 20.77
CA LEU A 70 -16.52 -7.08 19.30
C LEU A 70 -15.28 -6.57 18.58
N LEU A 71 -14.62 -5.53 19.12
CA LEU A 71 -13.34 -5.04 18.61
C LEU A 71 -12.29 -6.16 18.62
N GLN A 72 -12.19 -6.92 19.71
CA GLN A 72 -11.21 -7.99 19.81
C GLN A 72 -11.47 -9.13 18.83
N GLU A 73 -12.73 -9.51 18.62
CA GLU A 73 -13.12 -10.51 17.61
C GLU A 73 -12.72 -10.07 16.20
N VAL A 74 -13.05 -8.83 15.81
CA VAL A 74 -12.65 -8.27 14.51
C VAL A 74 -11.13 -8.19 14.38
N ARG A 75 -10.44 -7.81 15.46
CA ARG A 75 -8.99 -7.72 15.49
C ARG A 75 -8.32 -9.08 15.29
N ALA A 76 -8.86 -10.13 15.88
CA ALA A 76 -8.40 -11.50 15.69
C ALA A 76 -8.60 -11.93 14.22
N MET A 77 -9.79 -11.73 13.67
CA MET A 77 -10.10 -12.01 12.26
C MET A 77 -9.16 -11.26 11.30
N ARG A 78 -8.94 -9.96 11.53
CA ARG A 78 -7.98 -9.17 10.76
C ARG A 78 -6.58 -9.77 10.82
N GLY A 79 -6.15 -10.18 12.01
CA GLY A 79 -4.87 -10.84 12.21
C GLY A 79 -4.75 -12.14 11.40
N GLU A 80 -5.77 -12.97 11.37
CA GLU A 80 -5.76 -14.22 10.59
C GLU A 80 -5.70 -13.96 9.08
N LEU A 81 -6.49 -13.01 8.57
CA LEU A 81 -6.49 -12.67 7.16
C LEU A 81 -5.17 -12.02 6.72
N LEU A 82 -4.57 -11.17 7.56
CA LEU A 82 -3.30 -10.53 7.26
C LEU A 82 -2.15 -11.55 7.12
N LYS A 83 -2.19 -12.68 7.85
CA LYS A 83 -1.20 -13.78 7.70
C LYS A 83 -1.25 -14.45 6.32
N LYS A 84 -2.37 -14.36 5.60
CA LYS A 84 -2.50 -14.95 4.27
C LYS A 84 -1.72 -14.15 3.21
N ILE A 85 -1.63 -12.83 3.39
CA ILE A 85 -0.91 -11.92 2.48
C ILE A 85 0.54 -11.69 2.93
N VAL A 86 0.74 -11.39 4.21
CA VAL A 86 2.07 -11.09 4.77
C VAL A 86 2.78 -12.38 5.17
N LYS A 87 3.42 -13.03 4.19
CA LYS A 87 4.17 -14.29 4.38
C LYS A 87 5.57 -13.99 4.92
N GLU A 88 5.99 -14.70 5.96
CA GLU A 88 7.32 -14.59 6.59
C GLU A 88 7.69 -13.14 6.99
N PRO A 89 6.98 -12.52 7.96
CA PRO A 89 7.29 -11.16 8.37
C PRO A 89 8.64 -11.13 9.08
N GLU A 90 9.70 -10.76 8.35
CA GLU A 90 10.96 -10.34 8.94
C GLU A 90 10.79 -8.93 9.55
N GLY A 91 11.16 -8.77 10.83
CA GLY A 91 11.11 -7.49 11.53
C GLY A 91 9.72 -6.85 11.58
N GLU A 92 9.62 -5.58 11.17
CA GLU A 92 8.39 -4.76 11.31
C GLU A 92 7.43 -4.85 10.11
N VAL A 93 7.69 -5.71 9.11
CA VAL A 93 6.89 -5.82 7.87
C VAL A 93 5.40 -6.03 8.15
N TRP A 94 5.08 -6.82 9.17
CA TRP A 94 3.71 -7.04 9.64
C TRP A 94 3.00 -5.74 10.03
N CYS A 95 3.63 -4.97 10.91
CA CYS A 95 3.09 -3.72 11.42
C CYS A 95 3.01 -2.66 10.32
N ILE A 96 4.07 -2.51 9.53
CA ILE A 96 4.14 -1.57 8.40
C ILE A 96 3.01 -1.88 7.41
N SER A 97 2.81 -3.14 7.04
CA SER A 97 1.76 -3.56 6.11
C SER A 97 0.37 -3.13 6.58
N LYS A 98 0.04 -3.41 7.85
CA LYS A 98 -1.23 -2.97 8.45
C LYS A 98 -1.39 -1.45 8.42
N HIS A 99 -0.34 -0.70 8.78
CA HIS A 99 -0.38 0.76 8.82
C HIS A 99 -0.51 1.38 7.42
N LEU A 100 0.15 0.82 6.40
CA LEU A 100 0.00 1.25 5.01
C LEU A 100 -1.44 1.03 4.50
N LEU A 101 -2.04 -0.14 4.78
CA LEU A 101 -3.43 -0.41 4.44
C LEU A 101 -4.40 0.56 5.13
N ALA A 102 -4.24 0.76 6.44
CA ALA A 102 -5.10 1.66 7.23
C ALA A 102 -5.00 3.12 6.75
N ALA A 103 -3.79 3.62 6.54
CA ALA A 103 -3.57 4.98 6.08
C ALA A 103 -4.07 5.20 4.64
N SER A 104 -3.89 4.22 3.75
CA SER A 104 -4.46 4.25 2.41
C SER A 104 -5.99 4.38 2.46
N MET A 105 -6.66 3.50 3.22
CA MET A 105 -8.11 3.55 3.39
C MET A 105 -8.60 4.89 3.92
N ARG A 106 -7.92 5.42 4.95
CA ARG A 106 -8.30 6.70 5.54
C ARG A 106 -8.18 7.85 4.55
N LEU A 107 -7.14 7.87 3.71
CA LEU A 107 -6.99 8.88 2.65
C LEU A 107 -8.05 8.73 1.56
N MET A 108 -8.43 7.51 1.17
CA MET A 108 -9.54 7.27 0.23
C MET A 108 -10.86 7.86 0.76
N GLU A 109 -11.15 7.64 2.04
CA GLU A 109 -12.35 8.17 2.70
C GLU A 109 -12.35 9.71 2.75
N VAL A 110 -11.23 10.33 3.16
CA VAL A 110 -11.12 11.80 3.21
C VAL A 110 -11.16 12.40 1.81
N GLY A 111 -10.50 11.80 0.82
CA GLY A 111 -10.56 12.21 -0.58
C GLY A 111 -11.97 12.18 -1.13
N THR A 112 -12.75 11.14 -0.80
CA THR A 112 -14.16 11.01 -1.21
C THR A 112 -15.02 12.14 -0.62
N LYS A 113 -14.77 12.53 0.63
CA LYS A 113 -15.43 13.69 1.26
C LYS A 113 -15.10 15.00 0.55
N GLN A 114 -13.82 15.26 0.24
CA GLN A 114 -13.43 16.46 -0.51
C GLN A 114 -14.07 16.48 -1.90
N LEU A 115 -14.16 15.32 -2.57
CA LEU A 115 -14.82 15.20 -3.86
C LEU A 115 -16.31 15.53 -3.78
N GLY A 116 -17.01 15.02 -2.75
CA GLY A 116 -18.41 15.34 -2.48
C GLY A 116 -18.65 16.83 -2.19
N MET A 117 -17.64 17.54 -1.68
CA MET A 117 -17.67 18.99 -1.49
C MET A 117 -17.28 19.80 -2.76
N GLY A 118 -17.05 19.13 -3.89
CA GLY A 118 -16.65 19.76 -5.16
C GLY A 118 -15.16 20.15 -5.24
N LYS A 119 -14.35 19.84 -4.22
CA LYS A 119 -12.92 20.15 -4.16
C LYS A 119 -12.08 19.10 -4.89
N LYS A 120 -12.19 19.11 -6.21
CA LYS A 120 -11.62 18.04 -7.07
C LYS A 120 -10.11 17.91 -6.96
N ASP A 121 -9.38 19.03 -6.88
CA ASP A 121 -7.91 18.99 -6.81
C ASP A 121 -7.40 18.44 -5.48
N GLU A 122 -8.02 18.85 -4.36
CA GLU A 122 -7.73 18.29 -3.03
C GLU A 122 -8.05 16.79 -2.97
N ALA A 123 -9.20 16.38 -3.51
CA ALA A 123 -9.58 14.98 -3.58
C ALA A 123 -8.57 14.15 -4.38
N ARG A 124 -8.15 14.65 -5.55
CA ARG A 124 -7.18 13.98 -6.41
C ARG A 124 -5.83 13.78 -5.72
N ASP A 125 -5.33 14.82 -5.05
CA ASP A 125 -4.08 14.73 -4.28
C ASP A 125 -4.16 13.69 -3.16
N LEU A 126 -5.29 13.59 -2.47
CA LEU A 126 -5.52 12.56 -1.44
C LEU A 126 -5.60 11.15 -2.04
N PHE A 127 -6.28 10.98 -3.18
CA PHE A 127 -6.35 9.69 -3.87
C PHE A 127 -4.98 9.24 -4.39
N ASP A 128 -4.19 10.15 -4.94
CA ASP A 128 -2.82 9.85 -5.41
C ASP A 128 -1.96 9.37 -4.23
N LYS A 129 -2.06 10.02 -3.05
CA LYS A 129 -1.37 9.60 -1.83
C LYS A 129 -1.86 8.25 -1.31
N ALA A 130 -3.17 7.99 -1.33
CA ALA A 130 -3.73 6.70 -0.95
C ALA A 130 -3.19 5.57 -1.84
N TYR A 131 -3.19 5.79 -3.15
CA TYR A 131 -2.68 4.83 -4.13
C TYR A 131 -1.18 4.56 -3.92
N ASN A 132 -0.40 5.59 -3.60
CA ASN A 132 1.01 5.45 -3.29
C ASN A 132 1.27 4.56 -2.06
N LEU A 133 0.50 4.75 -0.97
CA LEU A 133 0.61 3.91 0.22
C LEU A 133 0.19 2.46 -0.04
N TYR A 134 -0.89 2.28 -0.81
CA TYR A 134 -1.32 0.94 -1.23
C TYR A 134 -0.27 0.26 -2.10
N SER A 135 0.41 1.03 -2.95
CA SER A 135 1.47 0.51 -3.80
C SER A 135 2.70 0.10 -3.00
N LEU A 136 3.06 0.87 -1.97
CA LEU A 136 4.11 0.53 -1.00
C LEU A 136 3.81 -0.78 -0.27
N PHE A 137 2.55 -1.03 0.11
CA PHE A 137 2.13 -2.28 0.74
C PHE A 137 2.46 -3.49 -0.16
N TRP A 138 2.14 -3.44 -1.44
CA TRP A 138 2.46 -4.50 -2.39
C TRP A 138 3.96 -4.62 -2.64
N GLY A 139 4.66 -3.50 -2.80
CA GLY A 139 6.12 -3.51 -2.98
C GLY A 139 6.85 -4.17 -1.82
N LEU A 140 6.37 -3.97 -0.59
CA LEU A 140 6.89 -4.62 0.61
C LEU A 140 6.58 -6.12 0.60
N ASN A 141 5.31 -6.51 0.43
CA ASN A 141 4.88 -7.90 0.54
C ASN A 141 5.36 -8.80 -0.60
N MET A 142 5.71 -8.21 -1.75
CA MET A 142 6.33 -8.91 -2.87
C MET A 142 7.88 -8.97 -2.78
N LYS A 143 8.44 -8.54 -1.64
CA LYS A 143 9.89 -8.45 -1.36
C LYS A 143 10.63 -7.70 -2.48
N LEU A 144 10.11 -6.53 -2.88
CA LEU A 144 10.73 -5.63 -3.87
C LEU A 144 11.50 -4.50 -3.23
N ILE A 145 11.01 -4.10 -2.06
CA ILE A 145 11.66 -3.14 -1.19
C ILE A 145 12.46 -3.97 -0.20
N ASN A 146 13.79 -3.92 -0.28
CA ASN A 146 14.62 -4.57 0.72
C ASN A 146 14.61 -3.72 2.00
N THR A 147 14.05 -4.26 3.09
CA THR A 147 13.96 -3.61 4.39
C THR A 147 15.28 -3.64 5.17
N GLU A 148 16.22 -4.53 4.82
CA GLU A 148 17.52 -4.69 5.49
C GLU A 148 18.43 -3.46 5.32
N ASN A 149 18.16 -2.62 4.33
CA ASN A 149 18.97 -1.45 3.97
C ASN A 149 18.23 -0.11 4.11
N ILE A 150 17.15 -0.02 4.90
CA ILE A 150 16.53 1.28 5.23
C ILE A 150 17.42 2.01 6.26
N LYS A 151 18.67 2.27 5.90
CA LYS A 151 19.48 3.35 6.46
C LYS A 151 19.01 4.61 5.76
N LYS A 152 18.37 5.52 6.51
CA LYS A 152 17.96 6.88 6.14
C LYS A 152 17.64 7.06 4.65
N ILE A 153 16.37 7.21 4.31
CA ILE A 153 15.96 7.79 3.02
C ILE A 153 16.79 9.07 2.84
N ASP A 154 17.70 9.06 1.86
CA ASP A 154 18.54 10.21 1.52
C ASP A 154 17.60 11.39 1.26
N ASP A 155 17.87 12.56 1.84
CA ASP A 155 17.01 13.75 1.71
C ASP A 155 16.79 14.12 0.22
N ASN A 156 17.69 13.67 -0.66
CA ASN A 156 17.59 13.81 -2.11
C ASN A 156 16.57 12.88 -2.79
N ALA A 157 16.08 11.82 -2.12
CA ALA A 157 15.00 10.98 -2.62
C ALA A 157 13.62 11.63 -2.41
N LEU A 158 13.54 12.67 -1.57
CA LEU A 158 12.36 13.48 -1.28
C LEU A 158 12.49 14.89 -1.87
N ASN A 159 13.21 15.04 -2.99
CA ASN A 159 13.37 16.34 -3.65
C ASN A 159 12.01 16.91 -4.08
N ALA A 160 11.51 17.87 -3.31
CA ALA A 160 10.27 18.64 -3.54
C ALA A 160 10.34 19.58 -4.77
N HIS A 161 11.38 19.45 -5.60
CA HIS A 161 11.62 20.28 -6.79
C HIS A 161 11.61 19.53 -8.12
N ASP A 162 11.35 18.22 -8.14
CA ASP A 162 11.15 17.53 -9.41
C ASP A 162 9.73 17.78 -9.96
N THR A 163 9.68 18.62 -11.00
CA THR A 163 8.49 18.86 -11.83
C THR A 163 8.05 17.62 -12.63
N ALA A 164 8.76 16.50 -12.51
CA ALA A 164 8.33 15.18 -12.93
C ALA A 164 7.77 14.41 -11.71
N LYS A 165 6.44 14.40 -11.55
CA LYS A 165 5.68 13.68 -10.48
C LYS A 165 5.81 12.13 -10.50
N LYS A 166 6.96 11.55 -10.87
CA LYS A 166 7.17 10.08 -10.98
C LYS A 166 8.54 9.64 -10.43
N GLY A 167 8.76 9.83 -9.13
CA GLY A 167 9.85 9.18 -8.39
C GLY A 167 9.64 7.65 -8.21
N PHE A 168 10.41 7.02 -7.31
CA PHE A 168 10.33 5.58 -6.98
C PHE A 168 8.89 5.10 -6.71
N ILE A 169 8.12 5.90 -5.97
CA ILE A 169 6.72 5.62 -5.63
C ILE A 169 5.80 5.60 -6.86
N GLY A 170 6.00 6.53 -7.81
CA GLY A 170 5.20 6.58 -9.03
C GLY A 170 5.43 5.36 -9.93
N LYS A 171 6.68 4.87 -9.98
CA LYS A 171 7.01 3.62 -10.68
C LYS A 171 6.43 2.40 -9.97
N LEU A 172 6.44 2.37 -8.63
CA LEU A 172 5.77 1.32 -7.86
C LEU A 172 4.25 1.29 -8.11
N GLY A 173 3.61 2.45 -8.28
CA GLY A 173 2.21 2.53 -8.67
C GLY A 173 1.95 1.95 -10.07
N GLU A 174 2.75 2.32 -11.07
CA GLU A 174 2.63 1.72 -12.42
C GLU A 174 2.85 0.21 -12.41
N LEU A 175 3.71 -0.26 -11.53
CA LEU A 175 3.98 -1.68 -11.32
C LEU A 175 2.80 -2.41 -10.72
N VAL A 176 2.22 -1.87 -9.64
CA VAL A 176 1.03 -2.42 -9.00
C VAL A 176 -0.12 -2.46 -9.99
N LYS A 177 -0.33 -1.41 -10.79
CA LYS A 177 -1.33 -1.40 -11.86
C LYS A 177 -1.17 -2.55 -12.87
N LYS A 178 0.06 -2.92 -13.22
CA LYS A 178 0.33 -4.03 -14.17
C LYS A 178 0.22 -5.40 -13.51
N ALA A 179 0.66 -5.51 -12.25
CA ALA A 179 0.69 -6.76 -11.51
C ALA A 179 -0.69 -7.16 -10.98
N ILE A 180 -1.47 -6.16 -10.56
CA ILE A 180 -2.71 -6.29 -9.82
C ILE A 180 -3.81 -5.71 -10.71
N ASN A 181 -4.34 -6.54 -11.60
CA ASN A 181 -5.42 -6.17 -12.50
C ASN A 181 -6.59 -7.14 -12.28
N CYS A 182 -7.54 -6.75 -11.41
CA CYS A 182 -8.77 -7.49 -11.12
C CYS A 182 -9.70 -7.64 -12.33
N CYS A 183 -9.45 -6.93 -13.44
CA CYS A 183 -10.32 -6.96 -14.61
C CYS A 183 -9.97 -8.08 -15.62
N ILE A 184 -9.11 -9.04 -15.26
CA ILE A 184 -8.71 -10.17 -16.14
C ILE A 184 -9.19 -11.52 -15.58
N GLU A 185 -10.23 -11.52 -14.75
CA GLU A 185 -10.98 -12.75 -14.41
C GLU A 185 -11.96 -13.15 -15.52
#